data_AF-A0A7C7H282-F1
#
_entry.id   AF-A0A7C7H282-F1
#
_cell.length_a   1.000
_cell.length_b   1.000
_cell.length_c   1.000
_cell.angle_alpha   90.00
_cell.angle_beta   90.00
_cell.angle_gamma   90.00
#
_symmetry.space_group_name_H-M   'P 1'
#
loop_
_entity.id
_entity.type
_entity.pdbx_description
1 polymer ?
#
loop_
_entity_poly.entity_id
_entity_poly.type
_entity_poly.pdbx_seq_one_letter_code
_entity_poly.pdbx_strand_id
1 'polypeptide(L)'
;MLGGSIASDGLQAKILGDEEEAESYNSEFKNVVDNLDEQFWNSKTEFYDAGLCFGSDNKTEKTVLPAIPIFFGHLPFEKSQSAAEEFSTEDFSEAWGVTIVTRKSPDYDGGRSQYGCVWPLFTGWASLAEYKTHLPVGGFQHIMANLRNYRQGSLGWVEEILHGDTGKPAGVCPHQAWSEAMVCLPILRGMLGLEADAIENAARMCHHIPKQWDRFEVTNIRIGDNTLNWEYRKTPSEERYRFKWTGKNPLSLEFEPPIPDEFDKVELKVNGKQRYLATKKYGRCSHALIFLNIRRVAMVTLNFTT
;
A
#
# COMPACT_ATOMS: atom_id res chain seq x y z
N MET A 1 4.77 -7.54 -7.49
CA MET A 1 3.88 -8.73 -7.54
C MET A 1 2.57 -8.35 -8.23
N LEU A 2 2.12 -9.09 -9.24
CA LEU A 2 0.76 -8.92 -9.78
C LEU A 2 -0.19 -9.58 -8.78
N GLY A 3 -0.93 -8.78 -8.01
CA GLY A 3 -1.88 -9.32 -7.03
C GLY A 3 -3.24 -9.68 -7.66
N GLY A 4 -4.14 -10.25 -6.87
CA GLY A 4 -5.43 -10.76 -7.32
C GLY A 4 -5.48 -12.30 -7.41
N SER A 5 -6.68 -12.87 -7.30
CA SER A 5 -6.86 -14.33 -7.29
C SER A 5 -6.38 -14.95 -8.60
N ILE A 6 -6.85 -14.44 -9.74
CA ILE A 6 -6.53 -14.98 -11.07
C ILE A 6 -5.01 -15.02 -11.34
N ALA A 7 -4.29 -13.93 -11.01
CA ALA A 7 -2.82 -13.91 -11.14
C ALA A 7 -2.14 -14.93 -10.21
N SER A 8 -2.67 -15.12 -9.01
CA SER A 8 -2.16 -16.10 -8.04
C SER A 8 -2.43 -17.54 -8.50
N ASP A 9 -3.58 -17.78 -9.12
CA ASP A 9 -3.96 -19.09 -9.66
C ASP A 9 -3.10 -19.46 -10.87
N GLY A 10 -2.84 -18.49 -11.76
CA GLY A 10 -1.90 -18.67 -12.87
C GLY A 10 -0.46 -19.00 -12.41
N LEU A 11 0.01 -18.35 -11.34
CA LEU A 11 1.31 -18.69 -10.75
C LEU A 11 1.31 -20.10 -10.12
N GLN A 12 0.24 -20.48 -9.43
CA GLN A 12 0.10 -21.80 -8.84
C GLN A 12 0.08 -22.90 -9.91
N ALA A 13 -0.72 -22.73 -10.97
CA ALA A 13 -0.77 -23.64 -12.11
C ALA A 13 0.62 -23.85 -12.73
N LYS A 14 1.35 -22.76 -12.97
CA LYS A 14 2.73 -22.81 -13.47
C LYS A 14 3.67 -23.59 -12.54
N ILE A 15 3.59 -23.38 -11.23
CA ILE A 15 4.41 -24.10 -10.25
C ILE A 15 4.10 -25.61 -10.25
N LEU A 16 2.85 -25.97 -10.49
CA LEU A 16 2.40 -27.36 -10.60
C LEU A 16 2.73 -28.01 -11.96
N GLY A 17 3.27 -27.24 -12.90
CA GLY A 17 3.60 -27.70 -14.25
C GLY A 17 2.41 -27.75 -15.21
N ASP A 18 1.29 -27.11 -14.86
CA ASP A 18 0.11 -26.99 -15.69
C ASP A 18 0.18 -25.71 -16.54
N GLU A 19 0.91 -25.79 -17.65
CA GLU A 19 1.17 -24.64 -18.53
C GLU A 19 -0.09 -24.15 -19.24
N GLU A 20 -1.03 -25.06 -19.58
CA GLU A 20 -2.30 -24.71 -20.25
C GLU A 20 -3.17 -23.85 -19.32
N GLU A 21 -3.34 -24.31 -18.08
CA GLU A 21 -4.12 -23.58 -17.08
C GLU A 21 -3.44 -22.26 -16.68
N ALA A 22 -2.10 -22.26 -16.58
CA ALA A 22 -1.34 -21.03 -16.34
C ALA A 22 -1.54 -19.99 -17.45
N GLU A 23 -1.51 -20.40 -18.72
CA GLU A 23 -1.76 -19.50 -19.85
C GLU A 23 -3.20 -18.98 -19.88
N SER A 24 -4.16 -19.84 -19.54
CA SER A 24 -5.58 -19.48 -19.39
C SER A 24 -5.79 -18.39 -18.34
N TYR A 25 -5.30 -18.59 -17.10
CA TYR A 25 -5.41 -17.59 -16.03
C TYR A 25 -4.68 -16.29 -16.37
N ASN A 26 -3.50 -16.35 -16.99
CA ASN A 26 -2.78 -15.13 -17.39
C ASN A 26 -3.56 -14.34 -18.44
N SER A 27 -4.20 -15.02 -19.38
CA SER A 27 -5.04 -14.39 -20.41
C SER A 27 -6.30 -13.76 -19.80
N GLU A 28 -6.96 -14.46 -18.89
CA GLU A 28 -8.12 -13.94 -18.15
C GLU A 28 -7.74 -12.73 -17.28
N PHE A 29 -6.63 -12.82 -16.54
CA PHE A 29 -6.12 -11.72 -15.72
C PHE A 29 -5.86 -10.47 -16.56
N LYS A 30 -5.20 -10.63 -17.71
CA LYS A 30 -4.96 -9.54 -18.64
C LYS A 30 -6.27 -8.92 -19.11
N ASN A 31 -7.24 -9.73 -19.53
CA ASN A 31 -8.54 -9.23 -19.97
C ASN A 31 -9.28 -8.47 -18.86
N VAL A 32 -9.27 -8.96 -17.62
CA VAL A 32 -9.88 -8.26 -16.49
C VAL A 32 -9.20 -6.92 -16.23
N VAL A 33 -7.86 -6.90 -16.15
CA VAL A 33 -7.08 -5.68 -15.88
C VAL A 33 -7.27 -4.63 -16.97
N ASP A 34 -7.24 -5.02 -18.24
CA ASP A 34 -7.44 -4.11 -19.37
C ASP A 34 -8.85 -3.46 -19.29
N ASN A 35 -9.88 -4.25 -18.93
CA ASN A 35 -11.25 -3.76 -18.83
C ASN A 35 -11.51 -2.83 -17.63
N LEU A 36 -10.74 -2.94 -16.53
CA LEU A 36 -10.93 -2.09 -15.35
C LEU A 36 -10.77 -0.62 -15.71
N ASP A 37 -9.70 -0.26 -16.41
CA ASP A 37 -9.46 1.13 -16.78
C ASP A 37 -10.42 1.61 -17.87
N GLU A 38 -10.70 0.77 -18.87
CA GLU A 38 -11.55 1.14 -20.01
C GLU A 38 -13.01 1.38 -19.60
N GLN A 39 -13.55 0.54 -18.72
CA GLN A 39 -14.98 0.57 -18.41
C GLN A 39 -15.33 1.44 -17.21
N PHE A 40 -14.47 1.48 -16.18
CA PHE A 40 -14.78 2.16 -14.92
C PHE A 40 -14.18 3.56 -14.81
N TRP A 41 -13.23 3.96 -15.66
CA TRP A 41 -12.67 5.31 -15.58
C TRP A 41 -13.68 6.36 -16.06
N ASN A 42 -13.96 7.32 -15.18
CA ASN A 42 -14.82 8.44 -15.48
C ASN A 42 -14.00 9.73 -15.68
N SER A 43 -13.75 10.05 -16.95
CA SER A 43 -12.97 11.25 -17.33
C SER A 43 -13.62 12.58 -16.92
N LYS A 44 -14.93 12.64 -16.65
CA LYS A 44 -15.59 13.87 -16.20
C LYS A 44 -15.30 14.16 -14.73
N THR A 45 -15.18 13.11 -13.93
CA THR A 45 -14.97 13.22 -12.48
C THR A 45 -13.53 12.92 -12.07
N GLU A 46 -12.69 12.51 -13.02
CA GLU A 46 -11.30 12.06 -12.84
C GLU A 46 -11.18 10.98 -11.76
N PHE A 47 -12.13 10.04 -11.76
CA PHE A 47 -12.29 9.01 -10.74
C PHE A 47 -12.81 7.70 -11.33
N TYR A 48 -12.71 6.60 -10.60
CA TYR A 48 -13.27 5.31 -10.99
C TYR A 48 -14.68 5.13 -10.45
N ASP A 49 -15.62 4.85 -11.34
CA ASP A 49 -17.00 4.51 -11.00
C ASP A 49 -17.03 3.20 -10.16
N ALA A 50 -17.87 3.16 -9.12
CA ALA A 50 -18.10 1.96 -8.31
C ALA A 50 -18.76 0.78 -9.06
N GLY A 51 -19.44 1.04 -10.18
CA GLY A 51 -20.19 0.05 -10.95
C GLY A 51 -20.57 0.54 -12.35
N LEU A 52 -21.17 -0.35 -13.13
CA LEU A 52 -21.69 -0.06 -14.46
C LEU A 52 -23.22 -0.21 -14.46
N CYS A 53 -23.93 0.83 -14.89
CA CYS A 53 -25.38 0.78 -15.07
C CYS A 53 -25.72 0.55 -16.55
N PHE A 54 -25.99 -0.70 -16.91
CA PHE A 54 -26.38 -1.06 -18.28
C PHE A 54 -27.66 -0.31 -18.70
N GLY A 55 -27.59 0.42 -19.82
CA GLY A 55 -28.73 1.13 -20.39
C GLY A 55 -28.96 2.54 -19.84
N SER A 56 -28.03 3.10 -19.05
CA SER A 56 -28.06 4.51 -18.63
C SER A 56 -26.69 5.16 -18.78
N ASP A 57 -26.67 6.46 -19.05
CA ASP A 57 -25.45 7.28 -19.01
C ASP A 57 -25.01 7.62 -17.58
N ASN A 58 -25.73 7.11 -16.55
CA ASN A 58 -25.40 7.35 -15.16
C ASN A 58 -24.21 6.48 -14.75
N LYS A 59 -23.10 7.17 -14.56
CA LYS A 59 -21.90 6.70 -13.91
C LYS A 59 -22.12 6.72 -12.39
N THR A 60 -21.72 5.64 -11.73
CA THR A 60 -22.04 5.38 -10.30
C THR A 60 -21.34 6.34 -9.33
N GLU A 61 -21.69 6.25 -8.05
CA GLU A 61 -21.10 7.03 -6.96
C GLU A 61 -19.57 6.88 -6.84
N LYS A 62 -18.90 7.95 -6.41
CA LYS A 62 -17.51 7.87 -5.97
C LYS A 62 -17.45 7.09 -4.66
N THR A 63 -16.74 5.97 -4.69
CA THR A 63 -16.50 5.11 -3.52
C THR A 63 -15.02 4.93 -3.25
N VAL A 64 -14.69 4.40 -2.08
CA VAL A 64 -13.34 3.98 -1.70
C VAL A 64 -12.91 2.66 -2.38
N LEU A 65 -13.83 1.94 -3.03
CA LEU A 65 -13.58 0.62 -3.61
C LEU A 65 -12.43 0.54 -4.64
N PRO A 66 -12.15 1.58 -5.46
CA PRO A 66 -10.98 1.61 -6.34
C PRO A 66 -9.64 1.44 -5.61
N ALA A 67 -9.59 1.63 -4.28
CA ALA A 67 -8.40 1.40 -3.49
C ALA A 67 -7.80 0.00 -3.67
N ILE A 68 -8.61 -1.03 -3.90
CA ILE A 68 -8.14 -2.40 -4.10
C ILE A 68 -7.36 -2.58 -5.42
N PRO A 69 -7.94 -2.29 -6.60
CA PRO A 69 -7.20 -2.40 -7.85
C PRO A 69 -6.01 -1.40 -7.90
N ILE A 70 -6.11 -0.25 -7.24
CA ILE A 70 -4.95 0.65 -7.05
C ILE A 70 -3.84 -0.05 -6.26
N PHE A 71 -4.15 -0.61 -5.08
CA PHE A 71 -3.18 -1.28 -4.22
C PHE A 71 -2.45 -2.42 -4.94
N PHE A 72 -3.17 -3.23 -5.71
CA PHE A 72 -2.58 -4.31 -6.50
C PHE A 72 -1.83 -3.84 -7.75
N GLY A 73 -1.91 -2.56 -8.11
CA GLY A 73 -1.26 -1.99 -9.28
C GLY A 73 -1.92 -2.41 -10.60
N HIS A 74 -3.23 -2.63 -10.59
CA HIS A 74 -4.03 -3.02 -11.76
C HIS A 74 -4.46 -1.83 -12.62
N LEU A 75 -4.24 -0.60 -12.16
CA LEU A 75 -4.70 0.61 -12.83
C LEU A 75 -3.50 1.49 -13.22
N PRO A 76 -3.63 2.35 -14.25
CA PRO A 76 -2.61 3.32 -14.60
C PRO A 76 -2.21 4.18 -13.39
N PHE A 77 -0.91 4.43 -13.22
CA PHE A 77 -0.38 5.06 -12.01
C PHE A 77 -0.95 6.46 -11.78
N GLU A 78 -1.02 7.28 -12.83
CA GLU A 78 -1.48 8.67 -12.74
C GLU A 78 -2.96 8.75 -12.34
N LYS A 79 -3.80 7.89 -12.92
CA LYS A 79 -5.22 7.78 -12.58
C LYS A 79 -5.41 7.24 -11.16
N SER A 80 -4.60 6.25 -10.78
CA SER A 80 -4.59 5.70 -9.43
C SER A 80 -4.22 6.75 -8.40
N GLN A 81 -3.19 7.56 -8.68
CA GLN A 81 -2.76 8.64 -7.80
C GLN A 81 -3.87 9.71 -7.68
N SER A 82 -4.49 10.11 -8.79
CA SER A 82 -5.63 11.03 -8.80
C SER A 82 -6.78 10.54 -7.91
N ALA A 83 -7.20 9.28 -8.08
CA ALA A 83 -8.29 8.71 -7.27
C ALA A 83 -7.89 8.56 -5.79
N ALA A 84 -6.65 8.13 -5.51
CA ALA A 84 -6.18 7.97 -4.13
C ALA A 84 -6.02 9.30 -3.38
N GLU A 85 -5.72 10.40 -4.07
CA GLU A 85 -5.69 11.75 -3.46
C GLU A 85 -7.05 12.14 -2.88
N GLU A 86 -8.17 11.70 -3.46
CA GLU A 86 -9.52 12.00 -2.93
C GLU A 86 -9.80 11.33 -1.58
N PHE A 87 -9.22 10.15 -1.31
CA PHE A 87 -9.48 9.42 -0.05
C PHE A 87 -9.06 10.22 1.18
N SER A 88 -8.00 11.03 1.05
CA SER A 88 -7.48 11.90 2.11
C SER A 88 -8.27 13.20 2.31
N THR A 89 -9.20 13.53 1.42
CA THR A 89 -9.99 14.77 1.52
C THR A 89 -11.12 14.65 2.53
N GLU A 90 -11.68 15.79 2.96
CA GLU A 90 -12.85 15.83 3.85
C GLU A 90 -14.11 15.18 3.25
N ASP A 91 -14.11 14.95 1.94
CA ASP A 91 -15.18 14.26 1.22
C ASP A 91 -15.24 12.77 1.53
N PHE A 92 -14.14 12.17 2.00
CA PHE A 92 -14.04 10.76 2.34
C PHE A 92 -13.57 10.53 3.78
N SER A 93 -12.65 11.36 4.26
CA SER A 93 -11.96 11.17 5.53
C SER A 93 -12.54 11.99 6.66
N GLU A 94 -12.67 11.33 7.81
CA GLU A 94 -12.89 11.92 9.13
C GLU A 94 -11.80 11.43 10.11
N ALA A 95 -11.79 11.97 11.34
CA ALA A 95 -10.79 11.61 12.35
C ALA A 95 -10.75 10.11 12.72
N TRP A 96 -11.85 9.39 12.48
CA TRP A 96 -12.04 7.96 12.76
C TRP A 96 -11.93 7.04 11.55
N GLY A 97 -11.75 7.58 10.32
CA GLY A 97 -11.47 6.79 9.12
C GLY A 97 -12.18 7.29 7.87
N VAL A 98 -12.27 6.40 6.88
CA VAL A 98 -12.78 6.68 5.53
C VAL A 98 -14.19 6.11 5.33
N THR A 99 -15.09 6.93 4.81
CA THR A 99 -16.47 6.53 4.45
C THR A 99 -16.47 5.73 3.15
N ILE A 100 -17.42 4.79 3.00
CA ILE A 100 -17.51 3.97 1.78
C ILE A 100 -17.79 4.80 0.52
N VAL A 101 -18.71 5.76 0.60
CA VAL A 101 -19.04 6.72 -0.45
C VAL A 101 -18.56 8.10 -0.04
N THR A 102 -18.37 8.99 -1.02
CA THR A 102 -18.15 10.41 -0.74
C THR A 102 -19.32 11.00 0.05
N ARG A 103 -19.00 11.84 1.03
CA ARG A 103 -19.96 12.61 1.84
C ARG A 103 -20.71 13.67 1.03
N LYS A 104 -20.26 13.95 -0.19
CA LYS A 104 -20.97 14.78 -1.17
C LYS A 104 -22.05 14.00 -1.95
N SER A 105 -22.14 12.68 -1.77
CA SER A 105 -23.15 11.86 -2.41
C SER A 105 -24.54 12.27 -1.92
N PRO A 106 -25.55 12.41 -2.80
CA PRO A 106 -26.92 12.66 -2.36
C PRO A 106 -27.50 11.50 -1.54
N ASP A 107 -26.92 10.31 -1.67
CA ASP A 107 -27.31 9.11 -0.94
C ASP A 107 -26.52 8.92 0.36
N TYR A 108 -25.62 9.87 0.71
CA TYR A 108 -24.82 9.77 1.93
C TYR A 108 -25.71 9.78 3.19
N ASP A 109 -25.52 8.76 4.03
CA ASP A 109 -26.13 8.64 5.35
C ASP A 109 -25.14 7.94 6.29
N GLY A 110 -24.60 8.68 7.27
CA GLY A 110 -23.59 8.18 8.20
C GLY A 110 -24.04 7.00 9.06
N GLY A 111 -25.34 6.69 9.13
CA GLY A 111 -25.86 5.51 9.80
C GLY A 111 -26.05 4.29 8.90
N ARG A 112 -25.91 4.43 7.57
CA ARG A 112 -26.09 3.34 6.61
C ARG A 112 -24.76 2.70 6.24
N SER A 113 -24.65 1.40 6.49
CA SER A 113 -23.41 0.63 6.33
C SER A 113 -22.77 0.75 4.94
N GLN A 114 -23.58 0.78 3.87
CA GLN A 114 -23.11 0.83 2.48
C GLN A 114 -23.14 2.24 1.86
N TYR A 115 -23.56 3.26 2.62
CA TYR A 115 -23.79 4.62 2.08
C TYR A 115 -23.27 5.74 2.97
N GLY A 116 -22.53 5.46 4.03
CA GLY A 116 -21.91 6.54 4.80
C GLY A 116 -21.17 6.12 6.04
N CYS A 117 -21.34 4.89 6.51
CA CYS A 117 -20.50 4.40 7.58
C CYS A 117 -19.02 4.32 7.20
N VAL A 118 -18.18 4.46 8.22
CA VAL A 118 -16.73 4.21 8.14
C VAL A 118 -16.48 2.76 8.49
N TRP A 119 -15.71 2.08 7.64
CA TRP A 119 -15.22 0.73 7.92
C TRP A 119 -13.71 0.82 8.13
N PRO A 120 -13.17 0.33 9.26
CA PRO A 120 -11.72 0.22 9.41
C PRO A 120 -11.08 -0.64 8.31
N LEU A 121 -11.85 -1.58 7.75
CA LEU A 121 -11.48 -2.30 6.52
C LEU A 121 -11.17 -1.35 5.36
N PHE A 122 -12.11 -0.49 5.00
CA PHE A 122 -11.96 0.44 3.87
C PHE A 122 -10.92 1.52 4.15
N THR A 123 -10.81 1.97 5.40
CA THR A 123 -9.76 2.88 5.85
C THR A 123 -8.37 2.25 5.63
N GLY A 124 -8.22 0.95 5.88
CA GLY A 124 -6.98 0.23 5.58
C GLY A 124 -6.71 0.09 4.08
N TRP A 125 -7.75 -0.14 3.27
CA TRP A 125 -7.61 -0.20 1.81
C TRP A 125 -7.18 1.15 1.23
N ALA A 126 -7.81 2.24 1.67
CA ALA A 126 -7.40 3.60 1.31
C ALA A 126 -5.93 3.84 1.65
N SER A 127 -5.50 3.49 2.87
CA SER A 127 -4.10 3.59 3.29
C SER A 127 -3.15 2.81 2.37
N LEU A 128 -3.49 1.57 2.03
CA LEU A 128 -2.70 0.73 1.12
C LEU A 128 -2.60 1.35 -0.28
N ALA A 129 -3.69 1.89 -0.81
CA ALA A 129 -3.74 2.55 -2.10
C ALA A 129 -2.91 3.84 -2.11
N GLU A 130 -3.04 4.68 -1.09
CA GLU A 130 -2.27 5.91 -0.92
C GLU A 130 -0.77 5.62 -0.82
N TYR A 131 -0.33 4.61 -0.07
CA TYR A 131 1.07 4.21 -0.07
C TYR A 131 1.53 3.69 -1.43
N LYS A 132 0.70 2.90 -2.12
CA LYS A 132 1.00 2.40 -3.46
C LYS A 132 1.15 3.53 -4.49
N THR A 133 0.46 4.64 -4.30
CA THR A 133 0.51 5.83 -5.16
C THR A 133 1.39 6.96 -4.61
N HIS A 134 2.26 6.66 -3.63
CA HIS A 134 3.22 7.61 -3.07
C HIS A 134 2.58 8.85 -2.40
N LEU A 135 1.47 8.64 -1.69
CA LEU A 135 0.75 9.62 -0.87
C LEU A 135 0.89 9.28 0.64
N PRO A 136 2.10 9.35 1.21
CA PRO A 136 2.38 8.77 2.53
C PRO A 136 1.74 9.51 3.70
N VAL A 137 1.34 10.77 3.53
CA VAL A 137 0.67 11.55 4.58
C VAL A 137 -0.72 10.99 4.84
N GLY A 138 -1.53 10.81 3.79
CA GLY A 138 -2.83 10.14 3.85
C GLY A 138 -2.69 8.73 4.40
N GLY A 139 -1.78 7.96 3.80
CA GLY A 139 -1.60 6.55 4.17
C GLY A 139 -1.30 6.39 5.66
N PHE A 140 -0.45 7.26 6.23
CA PHE A 140 -0.15 7.25 7.65
C PHE A 140 -1.33 7.76 8.50
N GLN A 141 -2.06 8.78 8.05
CA GLN A 141 -3.24 9.29 8.76
C GLN A 141 -4.30 8.19 8.93
N HIS A 142 -4.55 7.38 7.90
CA HIS A 142 -5.52 6.28 7.95
C HIS A 142 -5.04 5.10 8.81
N ILE A 143 -3.75 4.77 8.82
CA ILE A 143 -3.18 3.85 9.83
C ILE A 143 -3.50 4.36 11.24
N MET A 144 -3.28 5.65 11.48
CA MET A 144 -3.51 6.24 12.80
C MET A 144 -4.99 6.33 13.17
N ALA A 145 -5.89 6.56 12.20
CA ALA A 145 -7.33 6.50 12.42
C ALA A 145 -7.76 5.11 12.90
N ASN A 146 -7.34 4.07 12.19
CA ASN A 146 -7.58 2.68 12.58
C ASN A 146 -6.94 2.32 13.92
N LEU A 147 -5.68 2.73 14.16
CA LEU A 147 -4.98 2.44 15.42
C LEU A 147 -5.67 3.11 16.63
N ARG A 148 -6.27 4.28 16.45
CA ARG A 148 -7.01 4.97 17.51
C ARG A 148 -8.31 4.27 17.88
N ASN A 149 -8.92 3.50 16.97
CA ASN A 149 -10.10 2.69 17.28
C ASN A 149 -9.84 1.68 18.40
N TYR A 150 -8.63 1.11 18.51
CA TYR A 150 -8.26 0.24 19.65
C TYR A 150 -8.38 0.88 21.03
N ARG A 151 -8.40 2.22 21.09
CA ARG A 151 -8.51 2.99 22.33
C ARG A 151 -9.93 3.50 22.58
N GLN A 152 -10.87 3.21 21.68
CA GLN A 152 -12.26 3.67 21.73
C GLN A 152 -13.20 2.47 21.90
N GLY A 153 -14.33 2.64 22.58
CA GLY A 153 -15.25 1.53 22.88
C GLY A 153 -14.70 0.59 23.96
N SER A 154 -14.07 -0.51 23.55
CA SER A 154 -13.37 -1.43 24.46
C SER A 154 -11.90 -1.58 24.07
N LEU A 155 -11.03 -1.62 25.08
CA LEU A 155 -9.59 -1.65 24.85
C LEU A 155 -9.16 -2.97 24.19
N GLY A 156 -8.51 -2.85 23.03
CA GLY A 156 -7.78 -3.98 22.41
C GLY A 156 -8.42 -4.65 21.20
N TRP A 157 -9.60 -4.19 20.75
CA TRP A 157 -10.24 -4.68 19.52
C TRP A 157 -10.58 -3.54 18.55
N VAL A 158 -10.88 -3.86 17.29
CA VAL A 158 -11.32 -2.88 16.27
C VAL A 158 -12.73 -3.22 15.81
N GLU A 159 -13.61 -2.21 15.87
CA GLU A 159 -15.01 -2.29 15.43
C GLU A 159 -15.13 -2.70 13.95
N GLU A 160 -16.21 -3.39 13.60
CA GLU A 160 -16.56 -3.67 12.20
C GLU A 160 -16.90 -2.38 11.43
N ILE A 161 -17.73 -1.54 12.04
CA ILE A 161 -18.30 -0.34 11.41
C ILE A 161 -18.44 0.76 12.47
N LEU A 162 -18.10 1.98 12.06
CA LEU A 162 -18.32 3.22 12.81
C LEU A 162 -19.31 4.11 12.05
N HIS A 163 -20.12 4.85 12.79
CA HIS A 163 -21.03 5.84 12.22
C HIS A 163 -20.24 6.95 11.51
N GLY A 164 -20.62 7.24 10.27
CA GLY A 164 -19.94 8.20 9.37
C GLY A 164 -19.68 9.56 9.99
N ASP A 165 -20.68 10.13 10.69
CA ASP A 165 -20.60 11.48 11.25
C ASP A 165 -20.17 11.57 12.73
N THR A 166 -20.16 10.45 13.46
CA THR A 166 -19.92 10.50 14.92
C THR A 166 -18.78 9.61 15.40
N GLY A 167 -18.28 8.71 14.56
CA GLY A 167 -17.24 7.75 14.91
C GLY A 167 -17.65 6.73 15.98
N LYS A 168 -18.94 6.69 16.36
CA LYS A 168 -19.44 5.71 17.34
C LYS A 168 -19.61 4.34 16.69
N PRO A 169 -19.46 3.23 17.44
CA PRO A 169 -19.78 1.90 16.95
C PRO A 169 -21.18 1.84 16.34
N ALA A 170 -21.29 1.29 15.13
CA ALA A 170 -22.53 1.13 14.39
C ALA A 170 -22.69 -0.27 13.78
N GLY A 171 -21.67 -1.12 13.90
CA GLY A 171 -21.66 -2.49 13.40
C GLY A 171 -22.40 -3.47 14.31
N VAL A 172 -22.53 -4.71 13.82
CA VAL A 172 -23.09 -5.82 14.59
C VAL A 172 -21.99 -6.70 15.18
N CYS A 173 -20.76 -6.61 14.65
CA CYS A 173 -19.59 -7.32 15.15
C CYS A 173 -18.57 -6.35 15.78
N PRO A 174 -18.46 -6.32 17.12
CA PRO A 174 -17.49 -5.43 17.78
C PRO A 174 -16.02 -5.83 17.59
N HIS A 175 -15.76 -7.12 17.35
CA HIS A 175 -14.41 -7.67 17.18
C HIS A 175 -14.21 -8.21 15.78
N GLN A 176 -13.76 -7.35 14.86
CA GLN A 176 -13.71 -7.74 13.46
C GLN A 176 -12.29 -7.99 12.96
N ALA A 177 -11.97 -9.25 12.66
CA ALA A 177 -10.62 -9.68 12.29
C ALA A 177 -10.06 -8.94 11.05
N TRP A 178 -10.89 -8.66 10.05
CA TRP A 178 -10.44 -7.89 8.88
C TRP A 178 -10.20 -6.41 9.19
N SER A 179 -10.95 -5.82 10.13
CA SER A 179 -10.70 -4.47 10.64
C SER A 179 -9.37 -4.39 11.39
N GLU A 180 -9.07 -5.39 12.23
CA GLU A 180 -7.80 -5.48 12.96
C GLU A 180 -6.60 -5.67 12.03
N ALA A 181 -6.76 -6.52 11.00
CA ALA A 181 -5.74 -6.72 9.98
C ALA A 181 -5.37 -5.41 9.27
N MET A 182 -6.33 -4.48 9.12
CA MET A 182 -6.14 -3.17 8.48
C MET A 182 -5.38 -2.14 9.33
N VAL A 183 -4.86 -2.53 10.48
CA VAL A 183 -3.85 -1.74 11.21
C VAL A 183 -2.45 -2.25 10.86
N CYS A 184 -2.27 -3.56 10.83
CA CYS A 184 -0.99 -4.21 10.59
C CYS A 184 -0.62 -4.27 9.11
N LEU A 185 -1.58 -4.56 8.22
CA LEU A 185 -1.31 -4.77 6.81
C LEU A 185 -0.80 -3.49 6.12
N PRO A 186 -1.37 -2.29 6.34
CA PRO A 186 -0.85 -1.07 5.74
C PRO A 186 0.52 -0.66 6.30
N ILE A 187 0.85 -1.01 7.55
CA ILE A 187 2.22 -0.86 8.08
C ILE A 187 3.20 -1.71 7.25
N LEU A 188 2.89 -2.99 7.03
CA LEU A 188 3.79 -3.94 6.37
C LEU A 188 3.87 -3.72 4.85
N ARG A 189 2.73 -3.66 4.17
CA ARG A 189 2.63 -3.60 2.70
C ARG A 189 2.62 -2.17 2.16
N GLY A 190 2.16 -1.20 2.94
CA GLY A 190 2.12 0.22 2.58
C GLY A 190 3.36 0.97 3.04
N MET A 191 3.42 1.31 4.34
CA MET A 191 4.49 2.13 4.93
C MET A 191 5.88 1.53 4.75
N LEU A 192 6.05 0.23 4.99
CA LEU A 192 7.33 -0.45 4.76
C LEU A 192 7.53 -0.90 3.31
N GLY A 193 6.45 -0.94 2.51
CA GLY A 193 6.47 -1.38 1.11
C GLY A 193 6.99 -2.80 0.91
N LEU A 194 6.78 -3.70 1.87
CA LEU A 194 7.37 -5.03 1.87
C LEU A 194 6.65 -5.99 0.91
N GLU A 195 7.33 -6.35 -0.17
CA GLU A 195 6.97 -7.45 -1.06
C GLU A 195 8.03 -8.55 -0.94
N ALA A 196 7.61 -9.79 -0.66
CA ALA A 196 8.52 -10.92 -0.50
C ALA A 196 8.15 -12.01 -1.50
N ASP A 197 9.18 -12.58 -2.15
CA ASP A 197 9.08 -13.70 -3.06
C ASP A 197 9.94 -14.84 -2.51
N ALA A 198 9.27 -15.84 -1.94
CA ALA A 198 9.94 -16.99 -1.35
C ALA A 198 10.54 -17.94 -2.38
N ILE A 199 10.00 -17.98 -3.61
CA ILE A 199 10.41 -18.89 -4.68
C ILE A 199 11.73 -18.40 -5.26
N GLU A 200 11.79 -17.11 -5.60
CA GLU A 200 12.97 -16.48 -6.18
C GLU A 200 14.00 -16.03 -5.13
N ASN A 201 13.70 -16.26 -3.85
CA ASN A 201 14.50 -15.77 -2.72
C ASN A 201 14.81 -14.27 -2.88
N ALA A 202 13.75 -13.50 -3.14
CA ALA A 202 13.80 -12.09 -3.46
C ALA A 202 12.85 -11.27 -2.58
N ALA A 203 13.13 -9.99 -2.46
CA ALA A 203 12.24 -9.04 -1.83
C ALA A 203 12.34 -7.68 -2.50
N ARG A 204 11.27 -6.90 -2.39
CA ARG A 204 11.22 -5.49 -2.73
C ARG A 204 10.73 -4.69 -1.53
N MET A 205 11.32 -3.52 -1.32
CA MET A 205 10.98 -2.62 -0.23
C MET A 205 10.98 -1.18 -0.73
N CYS A 206 9.80 -0.62 -0.94
CA CYS A 206 9.59 0.79 -1.31
C CYS A 206 8.90 1.52 -0.15
N HIS A 207 9.68 2.06 0.77
CA HIS A 207 9.16 2.52 2.05
C HIS A 207 8.81 4.00 2.05
N HIS A 208 7.93 4.38 2.97
CA HIS A 208 7.56 5.75 3.26
C HIS A 208 7.42 5.94 4.77
N ILE A 209 8.56 6.04 5.44
CA ILE A 209 8.62 6.16 6.89
C ILE A 209 8.25 7.58 7.32
N PRO A 210 7.47 7.76 8.41
CA PRO A 210 7.17 9.08 8.94
C PRO A 210 8.43 9.89 9.19
N LYS A 211 8.45 11.14 8.72
CA LYS A 211 9.64 12.00 8.76
C LYS A 211 10.19 12.22 10.17
N GLN A 212 9.34 12.08 11.20
CA GLN A 212 9.71 12.24 12.61
C GLN A 212 10.39 11.00 13.22
N TRP A 213 10.44 9.87 12.51
CA TRP A 213 11.06 8.65 13.03
C TRP A 213 12.56 8.67 12.77
N ASP A 214 13.34 8.63 13.85
CA ASP A 214 14.80 8.55 13.77
C ASP A 214 15.31 7.10 13.79
N ARG A 215 14.42 6.15 14.11
CA ARG A 215 14.75 4.72 14.16
C ARG A 215 13.52 3.84 14.06
N PHE A 216 13.71 2.67 13.47
CA PHE A 216 12.84 1.51 13.68
C PHE A 216 13.64 0.22 13.48
N GLU A 217 13.04 -0.89 13.88
CA GLU A 217 13.55 -2.24 13.63
C GLU A 217 12.37 -3.14 13.27
N VAL A 218 12.54 -3.90 12.18
CA VAL A 218 11.61 -4.95 11.75
C VAL A 218 12.40 -6.25 11.76
N THR A 219 12.03 -7.15 12.66
CA THR A 219 12.67 -8.45 12.81
C THR A 219 11.77 -9.56 12.32
N ASN A 220 12.38 -10.69 11.94
CA ASN A 220 11.66 -11.90 11.57
C ASN A 220 10.79 -11.76 10.30
N ILE A 221 11.26 -10.99 9.31
CA ILE A 221 10.63 -11.00 7.98
C ILE A 221 10.92 -12.35 7.34
N ARG A 222 9.88 -13.17 7.17
CA ARG A 222 9.99 -14.52 6.62
C ARG A 222 9.95 -14.48 5.10
N ILE A 223 10.94 -15.13 4.47
CA ILE A 223 11.03 -15.32 3.01
C ILE A 223 11.31 -16.81 2.80
N GLY A 224 10.25 -17.59 2.61
CA GLY A 224 10.31 -19.05 2.69
C GLY A 224 10.83 -19.52 4.06
N ASP A 225 11.84 -20.39 4.04
CA ASP A 225 12.51 -20.87 5.26
C ASP A 225 13.49 -19.86 5.88
N ASN A 226 13.80 -18.79 5.16
CA ASN A 226 14.83 -17.82 5.52
C ASN A 226 14.25 -16.63 6.30
N THR A 227 15.13 -15.80 6.83
CA THR A 227 14.74 -14.63 7.64
C THR A 227 15.58 -13.41 7.34
N LEU A 228 14.91 -12.27 7.20
CA LEU A 228 15.50 -10.95 7.06
C LEU A 228 15.13 -10.08 8.27
N ASN A 229 16.12 -9.38 8.82
CA ASN A 229 15.90 -8.28 9.76
C ASN A 229 16.33 -6.98 9.09
N TRP A 230 15.59 -5.91 9.37
CA TRP A 230 15.81 -4.58 8.82
C TRP A 230 15.83 -3.56 9.95
N GLU A 231 16.94 -2.85 10.09
CA GLU A 231 17.10 -1.74 11.02
C GLU A 231 17.28 -0.43 10.24
N TYR A 232 16.67 0.63 10.74
CA TYR A 232 16.83 1.99 10.23
C TYR A 232 17.28 2.93 11.33
N ARG A 233 18.14 3.89 10.96
CA ARG A 233 18.56 5.03 11.76
C ARG A 233 18.63 6.27 10.87
N LYS A 234 18.17 7.40 11.37
CA LYS A 234 18.27 8.71 10.73
C LYS A 234 18.92 9.73 11.66
N THR A 235 19.71 10.60 11.05
CA THR A 235 20.20 11.86 11.58
C THR A 235 19.90 12.97 10.56
N PRO A 236 20.09 14.26 10.88
CA PRO A 236 19.84 15.33 9.92
C PRO A 236 20.62 15.24 8.60
N SER A 237 21.79 14.58 8.58
CA SER A 237 22.67 14.49 7.41
C SER A 237 22.84 13.06 6.87
N GLU A 238 22.24 12.05 7.50
CA GLU A 238 22.46 10.65 7.16
C GLU A 238 21.21 9.81 7.43
N GLU A 239 20.83 8.98 6.46
CA GLU A 239 19.96 7.83 6.67
C GLU A 239 20.73 6.53 6.46
N ARG A 240 20.57 5.60 7.40
CA ARG A 240 21.28 4.33 7.43
C ARG A 240 20.31 3.17 7.58
N TYR A 241 20.47 2.21 6.70
CA TYR A 241 19.69 0.98 6.64
C TYR A 241 20.62 -0.22 6.80
N ARG A 242 20.28 -1.12 7.71
CA ARG A 242 21.01 -2.36 7.94
C ARG A 242 20.08 -3.55 7.70
N PHE A 243 20.51 -4.44 6.82
CA PHE A 243 19.81 -5.67 6.50
C PHE A 243 20.63 -6.84 7.00
N LYS A 244 20.05 -7.70 7.84
CA LYS A 244 20.66 -8.96 8.30
C LYS A 244 19.88 -10.13 7.73
N TRP A 245 20.53 -10.89 6.87
CA TRP A 245 19.99 -12.07 6.20
C TRP A 245 20.45 -13.36 6.88
N THR A 246 19.49 -14.27 7.10
CA THR A 246 19.72 -15.63 7.58
C THR A 246 19.03 -16.60 6.62
N GLY A 247 19.80 -17.14 5.68
CA GLY A 247 19.30 -18.10 4.69
C GLY A 247 20.44 -18.82 3.98
N LYS A 248 20.10 -19.91 3.27
CA LYS A 248 21.08 -20.72 2.53
C LYS A 248 21.63 -19.99 1.30
N ASN A 249 20.70 -19.42 0.52
CA ASN A 249 21.02 -18.70 -0.71
C ASN A 249 21.05 -17.18 -0.44
N PRO A 250 21.83 -16.40 -1.20
CA PRO A 250 21.81 -14.95 -1.09
C PRO A 250 20.43 -14.37 -1.44
N LEU A 251 19.97 -13.38 -0.67
CA LEU A 251 18.72 -12.65 -0.94
C LEU A 251 18.95 -11.59 -2.03
N SER A 252 18.10 -11.58 -3.06
CA SER A 252 17.99 -10.45 -3.99
C SER A 252 17.03 -9.40 -3.40
N LEU A 253 17.51 -8.20 -3.10
CA LEU A 253 16.70 -7.12 -2.53
C LEU A 253 16.70 -5.90 -3.45
N GLU A 254 15.52 -5.53 -3.94
CA GLU A 254 15.23 -4.22 -4.55
C GLU A 254 14.79 -3.25 -3.45
N PHE A 255 15.62 -2.27 -3.14
CA PHE A 255 15.39 -1.31 -2.08
C PHE A 255 15.21 0.09 -2.66
N GLU A 256 14.06 0.69 -2.38
CA GLU A 256 13.63 1.97 -2.93
C GLU A 256 13.27 3.00 -1.84
N PRO A 257 14.26 3.52 -1.09
CA PRO A 257 14.02 4.57 -0.11
C PRO A 257 13.69 5.90 -0.82
N PRO A 258 12.82 6.75 -0.23
CA PRO A 258 12.51 8.06 -0.77
C PRO A 258 13.72 8.99 -0.62
N ILE A 259 13.92 9.89 -1.57
CA ILE A 259 14.99 10.89 -1.60
C ILE A 259 14.42 12.27 -1.95
N PRO A 260 15.08 13.38 -1.57
CA PRO A 260 14.71 14.70 -2.06
C PRO A 260 14.87 14.79 -3.59
N ASP A 261 14.10 15.68 -4.21
CA ASP A 261 14.20 15.95 -5.65
C ASP A 261 15.58 16.52 -6.05
N GLU A 262 16.28 17.16 -5.12
CA GLU A 262 17.66 17.64 -5.26
C GLU A 262 18.68 16.49 -5.08
N PHE A 263 18.53 15.42 -5.86
CA PHE A 263 19.30 14.18 -5.68
C PHE A 263 20.82 14.34 -5.90
N ASP A 264 21.28 15.41 -6.55
CA ASP A 264 22.71 15.76 -6.67
C ASP A 264 23.37 16.00 -5.29
N LYS A 265 22.56 16.23 -4.26
CA LYS A 265 22.99 16.38 -2.86
C LYS A 265 22.95 15.07 -2.06
N VAL A 266 22.71 13.93 -2.73
CA VAL A 266 22.58 12.63 -2.07
C VAL A 266 23.73 11.71 -2.48
N GLU A 267 24.52 11.30 -1.48
CA GLU A 267 25.63 10.37 -1.65
C GLU A 267 25.21 8.96 -1.21
N LEU A 268 25.19 7.99 -2.14
CA LEU A 268 24.87 6.58 -1.83
C LEU A 268 26.14 5.76 -1.53
N LYS A 269 26.17 5.12 -0.37
CA LYS A 269 27.16 4.09 -0.01
C LYS A 269 26.50 2.75 0.27
N VAL A 270 27.07 1.68 -0.29
CA VAL A 270 26.69 0.30 0.01
C VAL A 270 27.89 -0.44 0.59
N ASN A 271 27.77 -0.94 1.81
CA ASN A 271 28.85 -1.55 2.58
C ASN A 271 30.10 -0.66 2.67
N GLY A 272 29.88 0.64 2.89
CA GLY A 272 30.94 1.66 2.99
C GLY A 272 31.57 2.07 1.66
N LYS A 273 31.20 1.47 0.53
CA LYS A 273 31.70 1.83 -0.80
C LYS A 273 30.72 2.73 -1.53
N GLN A 274 31.22 3.83 -2.08
CA GLN A 274 30.45 4.73 -2.91
C GLN A 274 29.85 4.00 -4.12
N ARG A 275 28.58 4.30 -4.44
CA ARG A 275 27.87 3.78 -5.60
C ARG A 275 27.21 4.92 -6.37
N TYR A 276 26.95 4.68 -7.65
CA TYR A 276 26.09 5.55 -8.44
C TYR A 276 24.66 5.52 -7.90
N LEU A 277 24.05 6.68 -7.76
CA LEU A 277 22.66 6.83 -7.32
C LEU A 277 21.74 6.80 -8.55
N ALA A 278 21.17 5.63 -8.84
CA ALA A 278 20.06 5.55 -9.77
C ALA A 278 18.77 5.99 -9.07
N THR A 279 17.87 6.65 -9.81
CA THR A 279 16.63 7.19 -9.25
C THR A 279 15.42 6.83 -10.09
N LYS A 280 14.25 6.73 -9.45
CA LYS A 280 12.96 6.56 -10.10
C LYS A 280 11.96 7.57 -9.54
N LYS A 281 11.13 8.14 -10.40
CA LYS A 281 10.12 9.14 -10.04
C LYS A 281 8.72 8.54 -10.17
N TYR A 282 7.90 8.77 -9.15
CA TYR A 282 6.51 8.33 -9.02
C TYR A 282 5.64 9.57 -8.77
N GLY A 283 5.12 10.16 -9.86
CA GLY A 283 4.45 11.46 -9.78
C GLY A 283 5.38 12.54 -9.20
N ARG A 284 5.07 13.01 -7.98
CA ARG A 284 5.87 14.01 -7.23
C ARG A 284 6.86 13.41 -6.22
N CYS A 285 7.01 12.09 -6.17
CA CYS A 285 7.87 11.40 -5.22
C CYS A 285 9.09 10.77 -5.91
N SER A 286 10.29 11.08 -5.43
CA SER A 286 11.55 10.56 -5.98
C SER A 286 12.14 9.50 -5.05
N HIS A 287 12.61 8.39 -5.61
CA HIS A 287 13.19 7.26 -4.88
C HIS A 287 14.56 6.90 -5.44
N ALA A 288 15.48 6.49 -4.56
CA ALA A 288 16.70 5.81 -4.97
C ALA A 288 16.35 4.39 -5.44
N LEU A 289 17.06 3.85 -6.43
CA LEU A 289 16.89 2.47 -6.89
C LEU A 289 18.16 1.66 -6.55
N ILE A 290 18.07 0.81 -5.54
CA ILE A 290 19.22 0.11 -4.97
C ILE A 290 19.00 -1.40 -5.02
N PHE A 291 19.82 -2.09 -5.82
CA PHE A 291 19.80 -3.55 -5.91
C PHE A 291 20.91 -4.15 -5.03
N LEU A 292 20.53 -5.01 -4.10
CA LEU A 292 21.43 -5.68 -3.17
C LEU A 292 21.37 -7.19 -3.36
N ASN A 293 22.53 -7.83 -3.29
CA ASN A 293 22.65 -9.27 -3.16
C ASN A 293 23.24 -9.59 -1.78
N ILE A 294 22.39 -9.99 -0.85
CA ILE A 294 22.70 -10.05 0.59
C ILE A 294 23.00 -11.49 1.00
N ARG A 295 24.26 -11.78 1.36
CA ARG A 295 24.67 -13.08 1.90
C ARG A 295 24.54 -13.21 3.41
N ARG A 296 24.77 -12.12 4.15
CA ARG A 296 24.71 -12.09 5.63
C ARG A 296 24.27 -10.73 6.14
N VAL A 297 24.99 -9.68 5.76
CA VAL A 297 24.69 -8.30 6.16
C VAL A 297 24.91 -7.39 4.97
N ALA A 298 24.01 -6.43 4.77
CA ALA A 298 24.22 -5.28 3.91
C ALA A 298 23.91 -3.98 4.66
N MET A 299 24.74 -2.98 4.43
CA MET A 299 24.57 -1.61 4.93
C MET A 299 24.34 -0.70 3.74
N VAL A 300 23.25 0.06 3.76
CA VAL A 300 22.99 1.16 2.83
C VAL A 300 23.02 2.46 3.63
N THR A 301 23.76 3.45 3.12
CA THR A 301 23.83 4.78 3.71
C THR A 301 23.55 5.81 2.62
N LEU A 302 22.62 6.72 2.90
CA LEU A 302 22.37 7.92 2.12
C LEU A 302 22.87 9.11 2.96
N ASN A 303 23.90 9.81 2.48
CA ASN A 303 24.32 11.07 3.09
C ASN A 303 23.69 12.23 2.33
N PHE A 304 23.15 13.20 3.07
CA PHE A 304 22.53 14.40 2.53
C PHE A 304 23.48 15.57 2.77
N THR A 305 23.96 16.17 1.70
CA THR A 305 24.71 17.43 1.79
C THR A 305 23.74 18.60 1.86
N THR A 306 23.98 19.54 2.78
CA THR A 306 23.24 20.79 2.87
C THR A 306 23.64 21.75 1.76
#